data_AF-A0A2V7C653-F1
#
_entry.id   AF-A0A2V7C653-F1
#
_cell.length_a   1.000
_cell.length_b   1.000
_cell.length_c   1.000
_cell.angle_alpha   90.00
_cell.angle_beta   90.00
_cell.angle_gamma   90.00
#
_symmetry.space_group_name_H-M   'P 1'
#
loop_
_entity.id
_entity.type
_entity.pdbx_description
1 polymer ?
#
loop_
_entity_poly.entity_id
_entity_poly.type
_entity_poly.pdbx_seq_one_letter_code
_entity_poly.pdbx_strand_id
1 'polypeptide(L)'
;MSIVTARALDTRPAAAYRLDALSGAEVVRWDELIAPYEGRELFHRNVWLDYLASSRRVEGARWAIRADDRTVGYLCGGLLQMGPYRILGTPLRSWGTNVMGPLLDRDADQSALFVALDRLAATERLAMIELEHPSLSPRLLQSSGFEQVPDWTFLVSLSGGEDAMWRRLESTCRNRIRKAQAAGLVVEDTDDPDVADEYYDFYLDLMRRKGRRPPFSRDTPRLLFSYLKKADCLFALRVKDAAGRLLAVGLFPHDDRAMYFWSGASREAGHPLCPNDYLHWVAMGLAADRGLRLYNMSGHGRFKRKFGGELTAVARWHKCYWRTARWARTGYQLWAERSAVRTIRRPAAPRPSEIVTTSQRPAFRPSDIFRAPLHDFPIRDEILYQYLPLSANMDVLEVGPGSGVTAFRVAPRLRSLTLLDIAAANVAHLRDALAGQPNLRFVCADVCQPGLGAQLGRTFDAAYAIEVFELLPDPEQCLRNFAEVLRPGGRLLLQFPNYPPSLSPGMTHFRTKAELGRLLQRAGFAQWNVCSLRLRPHAWFLYEHLHERPIRAYRRHRSRNGHDRPLIYDESWAFQHGRRLEPFKYALHTAWAALSAAMRVGGPVFDHTAVGDDILNRNLIVLARR
;
A
#
# COMPACT_ATOMS: atom_id res chain seq x y z
N MET A 1 41.75 -26.30 -31.17
CA MET A 1 40.53 -25.78 -30.51
C MET A 1 39.89 -26.93 -29.76
N SER A 2 40.16 -26.99 -28.46
CA SER A 2 39.88 -28.15 -27.61
C SER A 2 38.41 -28.21 -27.18
N ILE A 3 37.84 -29.39 -27.34
CA ILE A 3 36.57 -29.81 -26.76
C ILE A 3 36.74 -29.83 -25.25
N VAL A 4 36.06 -28.94 -24.53
CA VAL A 4 36.00 -28.97 -23.07
C VAL A 4 34.92 -29.99 -22.68
N THR A 5 35.38 -31.15 -22.26
CA THR A 5 34.64 -32.22 -21.61
C THR A 5 33.83 -31.70 -20.41
N ALA A 6 32.55 -32.05 -20.38
CA ALA A 6 31.67 -31.87 -19.24
C ALA A 6 32.29 -32.54 -18.00
N ARG A 7 32.55 -31.75 -16.96
CA ARG A 7 32.89 -32.26 -15.64
C ARG A 7 31.73 -33.14 -15.16
N ALA A 8 32.03 -34.42 -14.94
CA ALA A 8 31.16 -35.34 -14.22
C ALA A 8 30.71 -34.68 -12.90
N LEU A 9 29.40 -34.64 -12.68
CA LEU A 9 28.81 -34.34 -11.39
C LEU A 9 29.30 -35.40 -10.41
N ASP A 10 30.12 -34.97 -9.45
CA ASP A 10 30.55 -35.77 -8.29
C ASP A 10 29.29 -36.18 -7.49
N THR A 11 28.74 -37.36 -7.81
CA THR A 11 27.60 -37.95 -7.10
C THR A 11 28.10 -38.58 -5.80
N ARG A 12 28.44 -37.75 -4.81
CA ARG A 12 28.43 -38.22 -3.42
C ARG A 12 26.98 -38.53 -3.04
N PRO A 13 26.70 -39.63 -2.35
CA PRO A 13 25.37 -39.85 -1.80
C PRO A 13 25.01 -38.65 -0.91
N ALA A 14 23.86 -38.03 -1.17
CA ALA A 14 23.42 -36.86 -0.41
C ALA A 14 23.40 -37.21 1.08
N ALA A 15 24.15 -36.46 1.89
CA ALA A 15 24.19 -36.69 3.34
C ALA A 15 22.76 -36.58 3.89
N ALA A 16 22.29 -37.60 4.63
CA ALA A 16 20.92 -37.62 5.12
C ALA A 16 20.81 -36.79 6.40
N TYR A 17 20.38 -35.53 6.29
CA TYR A 17 20.21 -34.67 7.46
C TYR A 17 19.00 -35.08 8.31
N ARG A 18 19.13 -34.90 9.63
CA ARG A 18 18.05 -35.01 10.63
C ARG A 18 17.94 -33.71 11.43
N LEU A 19 16.74 -33.39 11.89
CA LEU A 19 16.51 -32.26 12.81
C LEU A 19 16.12 -32.84 14.16
N ASP A 20 17.05 -32.81 15.09
CA ASP A 20 16.87 -33.35 16.43
C ASP A 20 16.52 -32.21 17.37
N ALA A 21 15.39 -32.32 18.08
CA ALA A 21 14.97 -31.31 19.03
C ALA A 21 16.01 -31.19 20.15
N LEU A 22 16.36 -29.94 20.53
CA LEU A 22 17.34 -29.72 21.59
C LEU A 22 16.80 -30.12 22.95
N SER A 23 17.65 -30.73 23.76
CA SER A 23 17.37 -30.99 25.18
C SER A 23 17.27 -29.69 25.97
N GLY A 24 16.66 -29.73 27.16
CA GLY A 24 16.57 -28.55 28.03
C GLY A 24 17.93 -27.93 28.38
N ALA A 25 18.96 -28.76 28.56
CA ALA A 25 20.33 -28.30 28.83
C ALA A 25 20.95 -27.58 27.60
N GLU A 26 20.69 -28.08 26.40
CA GLU A 26 21.15 -27.43 25.16
C GLU A 26 20.38 -26.13 24.89
N VAL A 27 19.09 -26.05 25.21
CA VAL A 27 18.30 -24.81 25.08
C VAL A 27 18.84 -23.69 25.97
N VAL A 28 19.28 -24.01 27.20
CA VAL A 28 19.93 -23.03 28.09
C VAL A 28 21.23 -22.50 27.47
N ARG A 29 22.00 -23.37 26.82
CA ARG A 29 23.27 -23.03 26.15
C ARG A 29 23.12 -22.55 24.71
N TRP A 30 21.89 -22.28 24.26
CA TRP A 30 21.59 -22.00 22.87
C TRP A 30 22.44 -20.88 22.25
N ASP A 31 22.59 -19.75 22.95
CA ASP A 31 23.38 -18.62 22.46
C ASP A 31 24.88 -18.96 22.28
N GLU A 32 25.42 -19.89 23.08
CA GLU A 32 26.79 -20.43 22.91
C GLU A 32 26.88 -21.32 21.66
N LEU A 33 25.88 -22.19 21.45
CA LEU A 33 25.85 -23.15 20.34
C LEU A 33 25.79 -22.44 18.98
N ILE A 34 25.03 -21.35 18.88
CA ILE A 34 24.90 -20.59 17.63
C ILE A 34 26.02 -19.56 17.43
N ALA A 35 26.86 -19.31 18.44
CA ALA A 35 27.86 -18.24 18.38
C ALA A 35 28.86 -18.33 17.22
N PRO A 36 29.32 -19.51 16.80
CA PRO A 36 30.24 -19.65 15.67
C PRO A 36 29.63 -19.33 14.30
N TYR A 37 28.30 -19.31 14.16
CA TYR A 37 27.63 -19.17 12.87
C TYR A 37 27.59 -17.70 12.42
N GLU A 38 28.25 -17.41 11.29
CA GLU A 38 28.35 -16.05 10.75
C GLU A 38 26.99 -15.42 10.38
N GLY A 39 25.99 -16.24 10.05
CA GLY A 39 24.64 -15.79 9.72
C GLY A 39 23.75 -15.47 10.93
N ARG A 40 24.26 -15.61 12.16
CA ARG A 40 23.47 -15.30 13.36
C ARG A 40 23.11 -13.82 13.40
N GLU A 41 21.87 -13.57 13.81
CA GLU A 41 21.28 -12.25 14.03
C GLU A 41 20.54 -12.26 15.38
N LEU A 42 20.16 -11.08 15.88
CA LEU A 42 19.35 -10.90 17.09
C LEU A 42 18.19 -11.89 17.19
N PHE A 43 17.52 -12.15 16.08
CA PHE A 43 16.32 -12.98 16.02
C PHE A 43 16.55 -14.45 16.31
N HIS A 44 17.80 -14.92 16.24
CA HIS A 44 18.16 -16.27 16.65
C HIS A 44 18.41 -16.34 18.15
N ARG A 45 18.76 -15.25 18.84
CA ARG A 45 19.21 -15.28 20.24
C ARG A 45 18.06 -15.54 21.21
N ASN A 46 18.36 -16.15 22.36
CA ASN A 46 17.38 -16.46 23.42
C ASN A 46 16.58 -15.22 23.84
N VAL A 47 17.23 -14.06 23.99
CA VAL A 47 16.54 -12.80 24.35
C VAL A 47 15.38 -12.46 23.40
N TRP A 48 15.54 -12.71 22.09
CA TRP A 48 14.49 -12.48 21.12
C TRP A 48 13.48 -13.62 21.09
N LEU A 49 13.95 -14.87 21.17
CA LEU A 49 13.08 -16.05 21.17
C LEU A 49 12.11 -16.04 22.36
N ASP A 50 12.58 -15.63 23.54
CA ASP A 50 11.75 -15.53 24.75
C ASP A 50 10.75 -14.37 24.66
N TYR A 51 11.18 -13.23 24.10
CA TYR A 51 10.28 -12.13 23.76
C TYR A 51 9.21 -12.57 22.76
N LEU A 52 9.58 -13.30 21.72
CA LEU A 52 8.68 -13.78 20.68
C LEU A 52 7.65 -14.76 21.26
N ALA A 53 8.10 -15.75 22.03
CA ALA A 53 7.25 -16.72 22.71
C ALA A 53 6.23 -16.01 23.62
N SER A 54 6.69 -15.04 24.41
CA SER A 54 5.84 -14.29 25.33
C SER A 54 4.85 -13.35 24.63
N SER A 55 5.32 -12.59 23.65
CA SER A 55 4.51 -11.57 22.96
C SER A 55 3.52 -12.16 21.96
N ARG A 56 3.83 -13.31 21.36
CA ARG A 56 2.98 -13.98 20.35
C ARG A 56 2.30 -15.24 20.86
N ARG A 57 2.60 -15.68 22.08
CA ARG A 57 2.10 -16.92 22.69
C ARG A 57 2.34 -18.13 21.80
N VAL A 58 3.55 -18.21 21.26
CA VAL A 58 4.01 -19.32 20.41
C VAL A 58 4.95 -20.22 21.19
N GLU A 59 4.90 -21.51 20.91
CA GLU A 59 5.82 -22.48 21.49
C GLU A 59 7.18 -22.33 20.79
N GLY A 60 8.21 -21.90 21.55
CA GLY A 60 9.56 -21.78 21.01
C GLY A 60 10.19 -23.15 20.77
N ALA A 61 10.72 -23.38 19.57
CA ALA A 61 11.29 -24.66 19.17
C ALA A 61 12.67 -24.47 18.56
N ARG A 62 13.58 -25.42 18.85
CA ARG A 62 14.99 -25.40 18.42
C ARG A 62 15.42 -26.82 18.07
N TRP A 63 16.15 -26.95 16.97
CA TRP A 63 16.67 -28.23 16.48
C TRP A 63 18.14 -28.12 16.11
N ALA A 64 18.92 -29.15 16.42
CA ALA A 64 20.22 -29.39 15.82
C ALA A 64 20.02 -30.06 14.45
N ILE A 65 20.69 -29.55 13.43
CA ILE A 65 20.73 -30.17 12.10
C ILE A 65 21.92 -31.11 12.09
N ARG A 66 21.66 -32.42 12.05
CA ARG A 66 22.68 -33.47 12.17
C ARG A 66 22.94 -34.13 10.82
N ALA A 67 24.21 -34.27 10.48
CA ALA A 67 24.71 -35.16 9.44
C ALA A 67 25.46 -36.30 10.16
N ASP A 68 24.82 -37.47 10.26
CA ASP A 68 25.26 -38.53 11.16
C ASP A 68 25.43 -38.00 12.60
N ASP A 69 26.61 -38.15 13.22
CA ASP A 69 26.88 -37.66 14.59
C ASP A 69 27.31 -36.18 14.63
N ARG A 70 27.54 -35.54 13.48
CA ARG A 70 28.04 -34.15 13.39
C ARG A 70 26.89 -33.15 13.30
N THR A 71 26.91 -32.12 14.14
CA THR A 71 26.06 -30.93 13.93
C THR A 71 26.61 -30.10 12.79
N VAL A 72 25.78 -29.84 11.78
CA VAL A 72 26.11 -29.00 10.61
C VAL A 72 25.33 -27.68 10.60
N GLY A 73 24.53 -27.45 11.63
CA GLY A 73 23.71 -26.26 11.76
C GLY A 73 22.64 -26.36 12.83
N TYR A 74 21.85 -25.31 12.94
CA TYR A 74 20.71 -25.22 13.84
C TYR A 74 19.52 -24.55 13.18
N LEU A 75 18.32 -24.90 13.64
CA LEU A 75 17.07 -24.23 13.25
C LEU A 75 16.35 -23.79 14.53
N CYS A 76 15.87 -22.55 14.57
CA CYS A 76 14.95 -22.08 15.61
C CYS A 76 13.68 -21.51 15.00
N GLY A 77 12.58 -21.54 15.74
CA GLY A 77 11.33 -20.94 15.30
C GLY A 77 10.25 -20.99 16.37
N GLY A 78 9.06 -20.54 15.99
CA GLY A 78 7.85 -20.65 16.80
C GLY A 78 6.85 -21.62 16.17
N LEU A 79 6.31 -22.53 16.96
CA LEU A 79 5.17 -23.35 16.62
C LEU A 79 3.88 -22.64 17.03
N LEU A 80 3.00 -22.45 16.07
CA LEU A 80 1.70 -21.79 16.24
C LEU A 80 0.57 -22.76 15.88
N GLN A 81 -0.35 -22.96 16.81
CA GLN A 81 -1.59 -23.70 16.57
C GLN A 81 -2.70 -22.73 16.15
N MET A 82 -3.22 -22.88 14.92
CA MET A 82 -4.33 -22.09 14.38
C MET A 82 -5.47 -23.01 13.97
N GLY A 83 -6.38 -23.29 14.91
CA GLY A 83 -7.44 -24.29 14.70
C GLY A 83 -6.81 -25.66 14.41
N PRO A 84 -7.11 -26.32 13.27
CA PRO A 84 -6.49 -27.61 12.93
C PRO A 84 -5.07 -27.47 12.36
N TYR A 85 -4.59 -26.26 12.08
CA TYR A 85 -3.31 -26.05 11.40
C TYR A 85 -2.18 -25.80 12.41
N ARG A 86 -1.20 -26.69 12.43
CA ARG A 86 0.07 -26.46 13.14
C ARG A 86 1.09 -25.85 12.18
N ILE A 87 1.64 -24.69 12.52
CA ILE A 87 2.49 -23.89 11.62
C ILE A 87 3.84 -23.67 12.30
N LEU A 88 4.93 -23.89 11.56
CA LEU A 88 6.26 -23.50 11.98
C LEU A 88 6.65 -22.19 11.29
N GLY A 89 6.92 -21.16 12.09
CA GLY A 89 7.47 -19.89 11.62
C GLY A 89 8.93 -19.74 12.03
N THR A 90 9.80 -19.50 11.05
CA THR A 90 11.22 -19.16 11.25
C THR A 90 11.66 -17.99 10.35
N PRO A 91 10.97 -16.83 10.43
CA PRO A 91 9.80 -16.50 11.23
C PRO A 91 8.50 -16.42 10.41
N LEU A 92 7.35 -16.17 11.06
CA LEU A 92 6.16 -15.65 10.37
C LEU A 92 6.25 -14.13 10.14
N ARG A 93 5.78 -13.67 8.97
CA ARG A 93 5.74 -12.26 8.57
C ARG A 93 5.18 -11.27 9.59
N SER A 94 4.15 -11.66 10.34
CA SER A 94 3.43 -10.77 11.26
C SER A 94 4.13 -10.57 12.61
N TRP A 95 5.24 -11.26 12.87
CA TRP A 95 5.89 -11.25 14.17
C TRP A 95 6.78 -10.03 14.42
N GLY A 96 7.14 -9.28 13.38
CA GLY A 96 8.12 -8.19 13.50
C GLY A 96 9.55 -8.71 13.72
N THR A 97 9.80 -9.92 13.20
CA THR A 97 11.06 -10.66 13.22
C THR A 97 11.58 -10.74 11.79
N ASN A 98 12.89 -10.55 11.58
CA ASN A 98 13.50 -10.67 10.24
C ASN A 98 14.19 -12.04 10.10
N VAL A 99 15.50 -12.11 9.87
CA VAL A 99 16.18 -13.38 9.55
C VAL A 99 16.24 -14.31 10.77
N MET A 100 15.56 -15.46 10.69
CA MET A 100 15.51 -16.47 11.77
C MET A 100 15.75 -17.91 11.26
N GLY A 101 15.76 -18.13 9.94
CA GLY A 101 15.88 -19.44 9.30
C GLY A 101 17.14 -20.24 9.71
N PRO A 102 17.43 -21.37 9.06
CA PRO A 102 18.50 -22.24 9.52
C PRO A 102 19.88 -21.57 9.45
N LEU A 103 20.63 -21.69 10.54
CA LEU A 103 22.06 -21.40 10.60
C LEU A 103 22.80 -22.67 10.18
N LEU A 104 23.69 -22.54 9.20
CA LEU A 104 24.37 -23.69 8.59
C LEU A 104 25.87 -23.44 8.48
N ASP A 105 26.65 -24.52 8.52
CA ASP A 105 28.04 -24.50 8.10
C ASP A 105 28.14 -24.09 6.62
N ARG A 106 29.27 -23.47 6.25
CA ARG A 106 29.46 -22.92 4.89
C ARG A 106 29.37 -23.98 3.78
N ASP A 107 29.74 -25.22 4.10
CA ASP A 107 29.74 -26.38 3.19
C ASP A 107 28.50 -27.30 3.37
N ALA A 108 27.51 -26.88 4.16
CA ALA A 108 26.31 -27.68 4.38
C ALA A 108 25.47 -27.86 3.09
N ASP A 109 24.97 -29.07 2.89
CA ASP A 109 24.10 -29.42 1.76
C ASP A 109 22.67 -28.94 2.01
N GLN A 110 22.31 -27.84 1.35
CA GLN A 110 20.96 -27.28 1.46
C GLN A 110 19.88 -28.19 0.86
N SER A 111 20.21 -29.06 -0.11
CA SER A 111 19.25 -30.02 -0.65
C SER A 111 18.87 -31.06 0.41
N ALA A 112 19.86 -31.56 1.15
CA ALA A 112 19.66 -32.44 2.30
C ALA A 112 18.84 -31.77 3.40
N LEU A 113 19.10 -30.49 3.69
CA LEU A 113 18.30 -29.70 4.63
C LEU A 113 16.82 -29.67 4.24
N PHE A 114 16.49 -29.39 2.98
CA PHE A 114 15.08 -29.28 2.56
C PHE A 114 14.34 -30.62 2.63
N VAL A 115 15.03 -31.73 2.35
CA VAL A 115 14.48 -33.08 2.60
C VAL A 115 14.24 -33.30 4.10
N ALA A 116 15.15 -32.84 4.94
CA ALA A 116 15.03 -32.96 6.39
C ALA A 116 13.88 -32.09 6.95
N LEU A 117 13.64 -30.89 6.39
CA LEU A 117 12.47 -30.06 6.72
C LEU A 117 11.15 -30.74 6.34
N ASP A 118 11.10 -31.49 5.23
CA ASP A 118 9.91 -32.26 4.85
C ASP A 118 9.62 -33.39 5.84
N ARG A 119 10.66 -34.06 6.33
CA ARG A 119 10.54 -35.09 7.39
C ARG A 119 10.10 -34.47 8.72
N LEU A 120 10.64 -33.30 9.07
CA LEU A 120 10.21 -32.55 10.25
C LEU A 120 8.71 -32.21 10.13
N ALA A 121 8.28 -31.70 8.98
CA ALA A 121 6.88 -31.36 8.74
C ALA A 121 5.95 -32.57 8.88
N ALA A 122 6.37 -33.75 8.42
CA ALA A 122 5.61 -34.98 8.61
C ALA A 122 5.55 -35.38 10.11
N THR A 123 6.68 -35.36 10.80
CA THR A 123 6.81 -35.77 12.21
C THR A 123 6.02 -34.86 13.15
N GLU A 124 6.16 -33.55 12.96
CA GLU A 124 5.46 -32.52 13.75
C GLU A 124 4.04 -32.25 13.25
N ARG A 125 3.60 -32.96 12.20
CA ARG A 125 2.29 -32.81 11.54
C ARG A 125 2.00 -31.35 11.14
N LEU A 126 3.02 -30.68 10.60
CA LEU A 126 2.92 -29.29 10.18
C LEU A 126 2.04 -29.15 8.94
N ALA A 127 1.13 -28.20 9.00
CA ALA A 127 0.35 -27.76 7.85
C ALA A 127 1.18 -26.86 6.92
N MET A 128 2.14 -26.11 7.48
CA MET A 128 2.95 -25.13 6.77
C MET A 128 4.25 -24.80 7.51
N ILE A 129 5.31 -24.53 6.74
CA ILE A 129 6.54 -23.88 7.19
C ILE A 129 6.67 -22.53 6.46
N GLU A 130 7.01 -21.46 7.18
CA GLU A 130 7.48 -20.19 6.61
C GLU A 130 8.85 -19.86 7.18
N LEU A 131 9.79 -19.46 6.34
CA LEU A 131 11.16 -19.18 6.72
C LEU A 131 11.73 -17.96 6.00
N GLU A 132 12.69 -17.30 6.64
CA GLU A 132 13.46 -16.21 6.05
C GLU A 132 14.95 -16.36 6.38
N HIS A 133 15.77 -16.57 5.35
CA HIS A 133 17.22 -16.54 5.48
C HIS A 133 17.91 -16.28 4.13
N PRO A 134 18.78 -15.25 4.01
CA PRO A 134 19.38 -14.85 2.73
C PRO A 134 20.40 -15.84 2.18
N SER A 135 20.99 -16.70 3.01
CA SER A 135 21.95 -17.72 2.55
C SER A 135 21.32 -18.92 1.82
N LEU A 136 20.00 -19.07 1.87
CA LEU A 136 19.32 -20.20 1.24
C LEU A 136 19.16 -19.99 -0.26
N SER A 137 19.51 -21.02 -1.04
CA SER A 137 19.44 -21.03 -2.49
C SER A 137 17.98 -20.95 -2.97
N PRO A 138 17.58 -19.86 -3.67
CA PRO A 138 16.24 -19.72 -4.21
C PRO A 138 15.87 -20.86 -5.16
N ARG A 139 16.85 -21.33 -5.96
CA ARG A 139 16.66 -22.43 -6.91
C ARG A 139 16.32 -23.74 -6.19
N LEU A 140 17.06 -24.06 -5.13
CA LEU A 140 16.83 -25.29 -4.37
C LEU A 140 15.50 -25.22 -3.61
N LEU A 141 15.19 -24.09 -2.97
CA LEU A 141 13.90 -23.85 -2.32
C LEU A 141 12.73 -24.09 -3.27
N GLN A 142 12.77 -23.51 -4.48
CA GLN A 142 11.75 -23.71 -5.51
C GLN A 142 11.63 -25.18 -5.93
N SER A 143 12.76 -25.85 -6.18
CA SER A 143 12.74 -27.28 -6.53
C SER A 143 12.21 -28.18 -5.41
N SER A 144 12.38 -27.75 -4.16
CA SER A 144 11.83 -28.40 -2.97
C SER A 144 10.39 -27.96 -2.65
N GLY A 145 9.72 -27.21 -3.52
CA GLY A 145 8.31 -26.84 -3.39
C GLY A 145 8.02 -25.68 -2.44
N PHE A 146 9.03 -24.87 -2.08
CA PHE A 146 8.82 -23.59 -1.42
C PHE A 146 8.42 -22.51 -2.43
N GLU A 147 7.50 -21.65 -2.03
CA GLU A 147 7.04 -20.49 -2.77
C GLU A 147 7.59 -19.21 -2.15
N GLN A 148 8.11 -18.32 -2.99
CA GLN A 148 8.62 -17.03 -2.53
C GLN A 148 7.49 -16.14 -2.04
N VAL A 149 7.73 -15.39 -0.97
CA VAL A 149 6.86 -14.31 -0.49
C VAL A 149 7.50 -12.98 -0.87
N PRO A 150 7.01 -12.27 -1.90
CA PRO A 150 7.58 -10.99 -2.30
C PRO A 150 7.48 -9.97 -1.16
N ASP A 151 8.62 -9.50 -0.68
CA ASP A 151 8.73 -8.42 0.30
C ASP A 151 10.10 -7.72 0.14
N TRP A 152 10.22 -6.49 0.64
CA TRP A 152 11.42 -5.67 0.49
C TRP A 152 11.72 -4.88 1.75
N THR A 153 13.00 -4.59 1.98
CA THR A 153 13.48 -3.73 3.06
C THR A 153 14.56 -2.77 2.58
N PHE A 154 14.75 -1.66 3.29
CA PHE A 154 15.94 -0.82 3.08
C PHE A 154 17.06 -1.26 4.02
N LEU A 155 18.24 -1.52 3.46
CA LEU A 155 19.48 -1.80 4.18
C LEU A 155 20.39 -0.58 4.10
N VAL A 156 20.63 0.06 5.25
CA VAL A 156 21.47 1.27 5.35
C VAL A 156 22.83 0.87 5.90
N SER A 157 23.91 1.19 5.18
CA SER A 157 25.27 0.99 5.69
C SER A 157 25.63 2.07 6.70
N LEU A 158 26.09 1.64 7.88
CA LEU A 158 26.61 2.51 8.95
C LEU A 158 28.14 2.66 8.89
N SER A 159 28.78 2.11 7.87
CA SER A 159 30.24 2.14 7.72
C SER A 159 30.76 3.46 7.13
N GLY A 160 31.98 3.81 7.51
CA GLY A 160 32.72 4.96 6.96
C GLY A 160 32.55 6.27 7.73
N GLY A 161 31.99 6.23 8.95
CA GLY A 161 31.85 7.39 9.83
C GLY A 161 30.67 8.30 9.50
N GLU A 162 30.45 9.30 10.37
CA GLU A 162 29.29 10.21 10.32
C GLU A 162 29.20 10.94 8.97
N ASP A 163 30.30 11.50 8.46
CA ASP A 163 30.33 12.22 7.18
C ASP A 163 29.92 11.35 5.99
N ALA A 164 30.31 10.08 5.98
CA ALA A 164 29.91 9.15 4.93
C ALA A 164 28.41 8.82 5.03
N MET A 165 27.90 8.57 6.24
CA MET A 165 26.45 8.38 6.46
C MET A 165 25.65 9.61 6.04
N TRP A 166 26.08 10.81 6.43
CA TRP A 166 25.43 12.07 6.12
C TRP A 166 25.33 12.34 4.60
N ARG A 167 26.40 12.05 3.86
CA ARG A 167 26.43 12.18 2.40
C ARG A 167 25.46 11.23 1.69
N ARG A 168 25.23 10.03 2.23
CA ARG A 168 24.29 9.04 1.65
C ARG A 168 22.82 9.41 1.84
N LEU A 169 22.49 10.27 2.80
CA LEU A 169 21.11 10.76 2.98
C LEU A 169 20.60 11.49 1.73
N GLU A 170 19.30 11.46 1.47
CA GLU A 170 18.70 12.37 0.48
C GLU A 170 18.80 13.83 0.96
N SER A 171 18.89 14.79 0.02
CA SER A 171 18.97 16.23 0.36
C SER A 171 17.79 16.70 1.22
N THR A 172 16.59 16.19 0.95
CA THR A 172 15.38 16.47 1.73
C THR A 172 15.49 15.97 3.17
N CYS A 173 16.12 14.82 3.40
CA CYS A 173 16.36 14.26 4.72
C CYS A 173 17.31 15.14 5.53
N ARG A 174 18.47 15.51 4.95
CA ARG A 174 19.45 16.41 5.58
C ARG A 174 18.81 17.74 5.99
N ASN A 175 18.00 18.34 5.12
CA ASN A 175 17.34 19.61 5.41
C ASN A 175 16.35 19.49 6.58
N ARG A 176 15.64 18.36 6.68
CA ARG A 176 14.70 18.08 7.77
C ARG A 176 15.40 17.79 9.10
N ILE A 177 16.54 17.11 9.06
CA ILE A 177 17.41 16.90 10.24
C ILE A 177 17.94 18.25 10.75
N ARG A 178 18.50 19.08 9.87
CA ARG A 178 18.95 20.44 10.23
C ARG A 178 17.82 21.29 10.81
N LYS A 179 16.61 21.19 10.26
CA LYS A 179 15.44 21.88 10.79
C LYS A 179 15.10 21.43 12.21
N ALA A 180 15.15 20.12 12.49
CA ALA A 180 14.92 19.57 13.82
C ALA A 180 15.99 20.04 14.82
N GLN A 181 17.27 20.04 14.42
CA GLN A 181 18.38 20.54 15.22
C GLN A 181 18.23 22.04 15.53
N ALA A 182 17.93 22.85 14.51
CA ALA A 182 17.72 24.29 14.66
C ALA A 182 16.49 24.62 15.54
N ALA A 183 15.50 23.73 15.58
CA ALA A 183 14.35 23.84 16.49
C ALA A 183 14.66 23.41 17.93
N GLY A 184 15.91 23.02 18.24
CA GLY A 184 16.33 22.59 19.57
C GLY A 184 15.72 21.27 20.01
N LEU A 185 15.39 20.37 19.08
CA LEU A 185 14.95 19.03 19.45
C LEU A 185 16.10 18.25 20.09
N VAL A 186 15.78 17.46 21.12
CA VAL A 186 16.71 16.56 21.81
C VAL A 186 16.23 15.14 21.65
N VAL A 187 17.15 14.22 21.37
CA VAL A 187 16.88 12.78 21.33
C VAL A 187 17.65 12.12 22.47
N GLU A 188 16.96 11.36 23.30
CA GLU A 188 17.55 10.60 24.41
C GLU A 188 17.26 9.11 24.23
N ASP A 189 18.22 8.24 24.55
CA ASP A 189 17.97 6.82 24.79
C ASP A 189 17.63 6.64 26.26
N THR A 190 16.47 6.06 26.56
CA THR A 190 15.91 6.00 27.92
C THR A 190 15.88 4.57 28.46
N ASP A 191 16.16 4.43 29.76
CA ASP A 191 15.95 3.19 30.53
C ASP A 191 14.58 3.14 31.23
N ASP A 192 13.82 4.23 31.12
CA ASP A 192 12.47 4.33 31.66
C ASP A 192 11.48 3.45 30.86
N PRO A 193 10.82 2.45 31.50
CA PRO A 193 9.89 1.55 30.83
C PRO A 193 8.62 2.23 30.29
N ASP A 194 8.28 3.44 30.77
CA ASP A 194 7.10 4.18 30.29
C ASP A 194 7.20 4.51 28.80
N VAL A 195 8.40 4.52 28.22
CA VAL A 195 8.61 4.70 26.77
C VAL A 195 7.82 3.71 25.91
N ALA A 196 7.57 2.49 26.42
CA ALA A 196 6.76 1.50 25.72
C ALA A 196 5.28 1.92 25.62
N ASP A 197 4.75 2.53 26.68
CA ASP A 197 3.38 3.03 26.74
C ASP A 197 3.21 4.32 25.95
N GLU A 198 4.17 5.23 26.06
CA GLU A 198 4.21 6.47 25.27
C GLU A 198 4.26 6.17 23.77
N TYR A 199 5.11 5.22 23.36
CA TYR A 199 5.12 4.71 21.99
C TYR A 199 3.74 4.17 21.61
N TYR A 200 3.14 3.32 22.44
CA TYR A 200 1.87 2.68 22.10
C TYR A 200 0.72 3.69 22.00
N ASP A 201 0.73 4.74 22.81
CA ASP A 201 -0.25 5.83 22.73
C ASP A 201 -0.11 6.58 21.40
N PHE A 202 1.12 6.96 21.01
CA PHE A 202 1.34 7.63 19.73
C PHE A 202 1.00 6.71 18.55
N TYR A 203 1.29 5.42 18.68
CA TYR A 203 0.98 4.41 17.67
C TYR A 203 -0.53 4.17 17.55
N LEU A 204 -1.26 4.14 18.66
CA LEU A 204 -2.71 4.06 18.69
C LEU A 204 -3.34 5.23 17.96
N ASP A 205 -2.87 6.45 18.21
CA ASP A 205 -3.36 7.65 17.54
C ASP A 205 -3.01 7.66 16.05
N LEU A 206 -1.84 7.18 15.67
CA LEU A 206 -1.47 6.93 14.27
C LEU A 206 -2.40 5.91 13.60
N MET A 207 -2.71 4.79 14.26
CA MET A 207 -3.59 3.75 13.73
C MET A 207 -5.03 4.24 13.61
N ARG A 208 -5.55 4.93 14.63
CA ARG A 208 -6.88 5.56 14.63
C ARG A 208 -7.05 6.50 13.43
N ARG A 209 -6.08 7.39 13.18
CA ARG A 209 -6.08 8.28 12.01
C ARG A 209 -6.10 7.52 10.70
N LYS A 210 -5.27 6.47 10.57
CA LYS A 210 -5.27 5.59 9.39
C LYS A 210 -6.53 4.73 9.23
N GLY A 211 -7.50 4.81 10.16
CA GLY A 211 -8.70 3.96 10.18
C GLY A 211 -8.39 2.48 10.44
N ARG A 212 -7.27 2.20 11.09
CA ARG A 212 -6.76 0.85 11.37
C ARG A 212 -6.74 0.55 12.86
N ARG A 213 -6.74 -0.73 13.20
CA ARG A 213 -6.41 -1.17 14.57
C ARG A 213 -4.94 -1.62 14.61
N PRO A 214 -4.22 -1.38 15.72
CA PRO A 214 -2.94 -2.02 15.96
C PRO A 214 -3.01 -3.53 15.78
N PRO A 215 -2.02 -4.16 15.13
CA PRO A 215 -1.97 -5.61 14.97
C PRO A 215 -1.47 -6.35 16.23
N PHE A 216 -1.23 -5.63 17.33
CA PHE A 216 -0.76 -6.14 18.61
C PHE A 216 -1.25 -5.27 19.79
N SER A 217 -1.26 -5.85 21.00
CA SER A 217 -1.67 -5.15 22.23
C SER A 217 -0.56 -4.24 22.78
N ARG A 218 -0.91 -3.43 23.78
CA ARG A 218 0.03 -2.60 24.55
C ARG A 218 1.13 -3.42 25.22
N ASP A 219 0.86 -4.68 25.54
CA ASP A 219 1.82 -5.57 26.17
C ASP A 219 3.00 -5.91 25.25
N THR A 220 2.81 -5.90 23.93
CA THR A 220 3.88 -6.23 22.97
C THR A 220 5.08 -5.28 23.07
N PRO A 221 4.94 -3.94 22.96
CA PRO A 221 6.08 -3.04 23.18
C PRO A 221 6.61 -3.05 24.61
N ARG A 222 5.76 -3.31 25.63
CA ARG A 222 6.22 -3.46 27.03
C ARG A 222 7.14 -4.68 27.20
N LEU A 223 6.75 -5.81 26.63
CA LEU A 223 7.58 -7.03 26.60
C LEU A 223 8.85 -6.80 25.78
N LEU A 224 8.75 -6.11 24.63
CA LEU A 224 9.95 -5.79 23.84
C LEU A 224 10.96 -5.01 24.68
N PHE A 225 10.49 -3.98 25.39
CA PHE A 225 11.32 -3.19 26.29
C PHE A 225 11.89 -4.04 27.43
N SER A 226 11.05 -4.79 28.14
CA SER A 226 11.46 -5.54 29.33
C SER A 226 12.50 -6.63 29.04
N TYR A 227 12.38 -7.30 27.89
CA TYR A 227 13.33 -8.34 27.48
C TYR A 227 14.61 -7.75 26.90
N LEU A 228 14.51 -6.81 25.95
CA LEU A 228 15.68 -6.39 25.18
C LEU A 228 16.48 -5.27 25.84
N LYS A 229 15.83 -4.34 26.57
CA LYS A 229 16.56 -3.20 27.16
C LYS A 229 17.55 -3.67 28.23
N LYS A 230 17.13 -4.59 29.11
CA LYS A 230 18.00 -5.19 30.14
C LYS A 230 19.18 -5.98 29.57
N ALA A 231 19.01 -6.51 28.36
CA ALA A 231 20.05 -7.26 27.65
C ALA A 231 20.92 -6.36 26.74
N ASP A 232 20.77 -5.03 26.83
CA ASP A 232 21.39 -4.04 25.94
C ASP A 232 21.23 -4.41 24.45
N CYS A 233 20.00 -4.76 24.06
CA CYS A 233 19.62 -5.13 22.70
C CYS A 233 18.52 -4.22 22.15
N LEU A 234 18.33 -3.02 22.73
CA LEU A 234 17.30 -2.06 22.34
C LEU A 234 17.74 -0.62 22.60
N PHE A 235 17.76 0.20 21.55
CA PHE A 235 17.68 1.65 21.70
C PHE A 235 16.20 2.04 21.79
N ALA A 236 15.83 2.69 22.89
CA ALA A 236 14.49 3.18 23.15
C ALA A 236 14.54 4.71 23.18
N LEU A 237 14.27 5.32 22.03
CA LEU A 237 14.58 6.71 21.80
C LEU A 237 13.35 7.61 21.94
N ARG A 238 13.44 8.65 22.78
CA ARG A 238 12.46 9.73 22.91
C ARG A 238 12.96 10.99 22.21
N VAL A 239 12.09 11.69 21.48
CA VAL A 239 12.37 13.03 20.93
C VAL A 239 11.56 14.05 21.70
N LYS A 240 12.22 15.00 22.34
CA LYS A 240 11.62 16.11 23.08
C LYS A 240 11.93 17.44 22.42
N ASP A 241 11.06 18.43 22.58
CA ASP A 241 11.39 19.82 22.23
C ASP A 241 12.10 20.54 23.39
N ALA A 242 12.51 21.79 23.17
CA ALA A 242 13.17 22.62 24.18
C ALA A 242 12.34 22.85 25.45
N ALA A 243 11.01 22.67 25.39
CA ALA A 243 10.12 22.75 26.54
C ALA A 243 9.92 21.39 27.24
N GLY A 244 10.67 20.35 26.83
CA GLY A 244 10.58 19.00 27.39
C GLY A 244 9.39 18.19 26.90
N ARG A 245 8.60 18.68 25.93
CA ARG A 245 7.41 17.97 25.45
C ARG A 245 7.81 16.82 24.54
N LEU A 246 7.32 15.62 24.83
CA LEU A 246 7.57 14.43 24.04
C LEU A 246 6.83 14.46 22.69
N LEU A 247 7.60 14.42 21.60
CA LEU A 247 7.12 14.54 20.22
C LEU A 247 7.13 13.22 19.45
N ALA A 248 8.11 12.35 19.69
CA ALA A 248 8.22 11.07 18.99
C ALA A 248 8.92 10.03 19.86
N VAL A 249 8.62 8.76 19.58
CA VAL A 249 9.28 7.60 20.18
C VAL A 249 9.65 6.61 19.08
N GLY A 250 10.85 6.04 19.14
CA GLY A 250 11.29 4.96 18.27
C GLY A 250 11.95 3.83 19.06
N LEU A 251 11.64 2.60 18.67
CA LEU A 251 12.17 1.38 19.28
C LEU A 251 13.03 0.66 18.24
N PHE A 252 14.32 0.53 18.52
CA PHE A 252 15.32 -0.03 17.60
C PHE A 252 16.07 -1.19 18.24
N PRO A 253 15.53 -2.42 18.15
CA PRO A 253 16.26 -3.61 18.54
C PRO A 253 17.60 -3.72 17.82
N HIS A 254 18.61 -4.26 18.49
CA HIS A 254 19.93 -4.44 17.91
C HIS A 254 20.69 -5.64 18.49
N ASP A 255 21.72 -6.07 17.79
CA ASP A 255 22.75 -6.98 18.29
C ASP A 255 24.14 -6.31 18.13
N ASP A 256 25.20 -7.10 17.98
CA ASP A 256 26.59 -6.68 17.79
C ASP A 256 26.91 -6.20 16.36
N ARG A 257 25.99 -6.37 15.40
CA ARG A 257 26.22 -6.12 13.95
C ARG A 257 25.12 -5.24 13.34
N ALA A 258 23.90 -5.66 13.62
CA ALA A 258 22.55 -5.26 13.24
C ALA A 258 21.86 -4.20 14.11
N MET A 259 21.37 -3.08 13.58
CA MET A 259 20.22 -2.37 14.17
C MET A 259 18.97 -2.60 13.30
N TYR A 260 17.79 -2.70 13.92
CA TYR A 260 16.52 -2.98 13.26
C TYR A 260 15.47 -1.93 13.62
N PHE A 261 14.73 -1.43 12.62
CA PHE A 261 13.60 -0.53 12.90
C PHE A 261 12.34 -1.33 13.23
N TRP A 262 12.10 -1.60 14.51
CA TRP A 262 10.89 -2.32 14.90
C TRP A 262 9.64 -1.47 14.71
N SER A 263 9.62 -0.27 15.29
CA SER A 263 8.56 0.71 15.06
C SER A 263 8.91 2.10 15.60
N GLY A 264 8.18 3.11 15.13
CA GLY A 264 8.24 4.47 15.64
C GLY A 264 6.92 5.20 15.42
N ALA A 265 6.61 6.13 16.31
CA ALA A 265 5.39 6.93 16.26
C ALA A 265 5.64 8.33 16.81
N SER A 266 4.88 9.31 16.31
CA SER A 266 5.05 10.72 16.68
C SER A 266 3.72 11.44 16.80
N ARG A 267 3.69 12.45 17.67
CA ARG A 267 2.60 13.42 17.77
C ARG A 267 2.53 14.28 16.52
N GLU A 268 1.31 14.51 16.07
CA GLU A 268 1.04 15.31 14.87
C GLU A 268 1.52 16.76 15.01
N ALA A 269 1.30 17.36 16.17
CA ALA A 269 1.74 18.71 16.48
C ALA A 269 3.27 18.88 16.33
N GLY A 270 4.04 17.81 16.49
CA GLY A 270 5.49 17.82 16.31
C GLY A 270 5.95 17.67 14.85
N HIS A 271 5.10 17.22 13.92
CA HIS A 271 5.49 16.92 12.54
C HIS A 271 6.20 18.09 11.80
N PRO A 272 5.81 19.37 11.96
CA PRO A 272 6.51 20.49 11.34
C PRO A 272 7.99 20.60 11.76
N LEU A 273 8.34 20.12 12.95
CA LEU A 273 9.70 20.12 13.50
C LEU A 273 10.53 18.91 13.04
N CYS A 274 9.93 18.00 12.26
CA CYS A 274 10.59 16.82 11.69
C CYS A 274 11.24 15.85 12.71
N PRO A 275 10.59 15.51 13.84
CA PRO A 275 11.21 14.71 14.91
C PRO A 275 11.63 13.32 14.45
N ASN A 276 10.87 12.67 13.55
CA ASN A 276 11.19 11.33 13.06
C ASN A 276 12.46 11.32 12.18
N ASP A 277 12.72 12.38 11.41
CA ASP A 277 13.94 12.46 10.59
C ASP A 277 15.18 12.50 11.50
N TYR A 278 15.10 13.30 12.56
CA TYR A 278 16.19 13.46 13.52
C TYR A 278 16.38 12.22 14.42
N LEU A 279 15.28 11.62 14.88
CA LEU A 279 15.26 10.36 15.62
C LEU A 279 16.09 9.26 14.92
N HIS A 280 15.84 9.06 13.62
CA HIS A 280 16.54 8.06 12.84
C HIS A 280 18.02 8.42 12.62
N TRP A 281 18.34 9.71 12.44
CA TRP A 281 19.73 10.17 12.35
C TRP A 281 20.52 9.87 13.63
N VAL A 282 19.95 10.19 14.79
CA VAL A 282 20.57 9.90 16.09
C VAL A 282 20.69 8.39 16.31
N ALA A 283 19.67 7.60 15.95
CA ALA A 283 19.73 6.14 16.02
C ALA A 283 20.88 5.57 15.17
N MET A 284 21.10 6.10 13.96
CA MET A 284 22.21 5.71 13.09
C MET A 284 23.56 6.05 13.72
N GLY A 285 23.70 7.23 14.34
CA GLY A 285 24.89 7.62 15.09
C GLY A 285 25.19 6.67 16.25
N LEU A 286 24.22 6.45 17.14
CA LEU A 286 24.34 5.54 18.29
C LEU A 286 24.76 4.12 17.86
N ALA A 287 24.15 3.60 16.80
CA ALA A 287 24.52 2.29 16.26
C ALA A 287 25.96 2.27 15.72
N ALA A 288 26.36 3.30 14.96
CA ALA A 288 27.72 3.40 14.43
C ALA A 288 28.78 3.52 15.54
N ASP A 289 28.50 4.29 16.58
CA ASP A 289 29.38 4.47 17.75
C ASP A 289 29.56 3.16 18.53
N ARG A 290 28.51 2.32 18.59
CA ARG A 290 28.59 0.95 19.12
C ARG A 290 29.25 -0.06 18.18
N GLY A 291 29.72 0.38 17.01
CA GLY A 291 30.42 -0.47 16.06
C GLY A 291 29.54 -1.27 15.11
N LEU A 292 28.21 -1.10 15.16
CA LEU A 292 27.29 -1.76 14.24
C LEU A 292 27.54 -1.25 12.81
N ARG A 293 27.32 -2.12 11.83
CA ARG A 293 27.66 -1.84 10.42
C ARG A 293 26.46 -1.74 9.50
N LEU A 294 25.31 -2.20 9.97
CA LEU A 294 24.09 -2.29 9.18
C LEU A 294 22.90 -1.78 9.98
N TYR A 295 22.03 -1.05 9.31
CA TYR A 295 20.72 -0.68 9.80
C TYR A 295 19.65 -1.21 8.84
N ASN A 296 18.95 -2.26 9.27
CA ASN A 296 17.83 -2.83 8.55
C ASN A 296 16.55 -2.07 8.93
N MET A 297 16.00 -1.32 7.99
CA MET A 297 14.82 -0.52 8.26
C MET A 297 13.52 -1.34 8.33
N SER A 298 13.57 -2.67 8.22
CA SER A 298 12.44 -3.61 8.33
C SER A 298 11.21 -3.18 7.52
N GLY A 299 11.41 -2.98 6.22
CA GLY A 299 10.37 -2.66 5.23
C GLY A 299 10.75 -1.54 4.25
N HIS A 300 9.89 -1.28 3.27
CA HIS A 300 10.21 -0.49 2.07
C HIS A 300 9.35 0.79 1.86
N GLY A 301 8.77 1.34 2.94
CA GLY A 301 7.95 2.55 2.84
C GLY A 301 8.74 3.79 2.36
N ARG A 302 8.11 4.72 1.62
CA ARG A 302 8.74 5.92 1.06
C ARG A 302 9.57 6.73 2.07
N PHE A 303 9.09 6.82 3.32
CA PHE A 303 9.81 7.49 4.40
C PHE A 303 11.23 6.92 4.62
N LYS A 304 11.43 5.61 4.42
CA LYS A 304 12.68 4.90 4.69
C LYS A 304 13.75 5.14 3.62
N ARG A 305 13.34 5.38 2.37
CA ARG A 305 14.25 5.59 1.23
C ARG A 305 15.28 6.70 1.46
N LYS A 306 14.87 7.78 2.13
CA LYS A 306 15.67 9.00 2.29
C LYS A 306 16.88 8.86 3.21
N PHE A 307 17.04 7.73 3.89
CA PHE A 307 18.14 7.45 4.82
C PHE A 307 19.37 6.79 4.15
N GLY A 308 19.42 6.76 2.82
CA GLY A 308 20.60 6.29 2.08
C GLY A 308 20.77 4.79 2.03
N GLY A 309 19.68 4.03 2.22
CA GLY A 309 19.68 2.58 2.14
C GLY A 309 19.41 2.04 0.74
N GLU A 310 19.92 0.84 0.48
CA GLU A 310 19.61 0.07 -0.71
C GLU A 310 18.29 -0.70 -0.52
N LEU A 311 17.43 -0.72 -1.54
CA LEU A 311 16.21 -1.52 -1.52
C LEU A 311 16.54 -2.98 -1.81
N THR A 312 16.48 -3.84 -0.80
CA THR A 312 16.85 -5.25 -0.89
C THR A 312 15.60 -6.13 -0.78
N ALA A 313 15.53 -7.18 -1.62
CA ALA A 313 14.47 -8.18 -1.53
C ALA A 313 14.67 -9.04 -0.26
N VAL A 314 13.58 -9.28 0.47
CA VAL A 314 13.59 -10.17 1.63
C VAL A 314 13.58 -11.62 1.15
N ALA A 315 14.49 -12.44 1.66
CA ALA A 315 14.61 -13.86 1.30
C ALA A 315 13.58 -14.74 2.05
N ARG A 316 12.29 -14.41 1.90
CA ARG A 316 11.20 -15.10 2.60
C ARG A 316 10.47 -16.10 1.71
N TRP A 317 10.22 -17.27 2.28
CA TRP A 317 9.68 -18.43 1.59
C TRP A 317 8.68 -19.17 2.46
N HIS A 318 7.76 -19.90 1.83
CA HIS A 318 6.85 -20.78 2.56
C HIS A 318 6.58 -22.06 1.78
N LYS A 319 6.26 -23.13 2.50
CA LYS A 319 5.78 -24.40 1.93
C LYS A 319 4.55 -24.86 2.68
N CYS A 320 3.47 -25.15 1.93
CA CYS A 320 2.24 -25.71 2.48
C CYS A 320 2.23 -27.23 2.26
N TYR A 321 2.13 -28.00 3.33
CA TYR A 321 2.04 -29.46 3.27
C TYR A 321 0.59 -29.93 3.15
N TRP A 322 -0.36 -29.17 3.67
CA TRP A 322 -1.79 -29.45 3.53
C TRP A 322 -2.42 -28.51 2.50
N ARG A 323 -3.26 -29.05 1.61
CA ARG A 323 -3.95 -28.26 0.58
C ARG A 323 -4.83 -27.16 1.19
N THR A 324 -5.45 -27.45 2.34
CA THR A 324 -6.31 -26.51 3.06
C THR A 324 -5.51 -25.40 3.77
N ALA A 325 -4.23 -25.63 4.09
CA ALA A 325 -3.36 -24.63 4.69
C ALA A 325 -3.08 -23.46 3.74
N ARG A 326 -3.07 -23.69 2.42
CA ARG A 326 -2.92 -22.62 1.42
C ARG A 326 -4.09 -21.62 1.49
N TRP A 327 -5.30 -22.12 1.68
CA TRP A 327 -6.51 -21.30 1.89
C TRP A 327 -6.49 -20.61 3.25
N ALA A 328 -6.07 -21.31 4.30
CA ALA A 328 -5.93 -20.74 5.64
C ALA A 328 -4.85 -19.64 5.71
N ARG A 329 -3.72 -19.80 5.01
CA ARG A 329 -2.68 -18.78 4.83
C ARG A 329 -3.21 -17.57 4.09
N THR A 330 -3.89 -17.79 2.96
CA THR A 330 -4.54 -16.70 2.22
C THR A 330 -5.56 -16.00 3.12
N GLY A 331 -6.34 -16.76 3.89
CA GLY A 331 -7.30 -16.27 4.87
C GLY A 331 -6.64 -15.52 6.03
N TYR A 332 -5.48 -15.95 6.53
CA TYR A 332 -4.69 -15.31 7.60
C TYR A 332 -3.98 -14.07 7.10
N GLN A 333 -3.40 -14.07 5.90
CA GLN A 333 -2.84 -12.88 5.27
C GLN A 333 -3.94 -11.85 5.03
N LEU A 334 -5.07 -12.28 4.47
CA LEU A 334 -6.25 -11.44 4.35
C LEU A 334 -6.82 -11.04 5.72
N TRP A 335 -6.75 -11.88 6.76
CA TRP A 335 -7.20 -11.55 8.11
C TRP A 335 -6.23 -10.61 8.82
N ALA A 336 -4.92 -10.69 8.64
CA ALA A 336 -3.95 -9.76 9.20
C ALA A 336 -4.07 -8.39 8.49
N GLU A 337 -4.22 -8.41 7.16
CA GLU A 337 -4.55 -7.23 6.35
C GLU A 337 -5.94 -6.66 6.68
N ARG A 338 -6.94 -7.53 6.96
CA ARG A 338 -8.30 -7.13 7.34
C ARG A 338 -8.46 -6.85 8.83
N SER A 339 -7.63 -7.32 9.73
CA SER A 339 -7.68 -6.99 11.17
C SER A 339 -7.06 -5.62 11.42
N ALA A 340 -6.23 -5.17 10.48
CA ALA A 340 -5.93 -3.76 10.29
C ALA A 340 -7.10 -2.96 9.66
N VAL A 341 -8.20 -3.59 9.20
CA VAL A 341 -9.31 -2.94 8.46
C VAL A 341 -10.73 -3.30 8.96
N ARG A 342 -10.91 -4.14 9.99
CA ARG A 342 -12.24 -4.53 10.49
C ARG A 342 -12.65 -3.69 11.69
N THR A 343 -13.38 -2.63 11.36
CA THR A 343 -14.50 -2.04 12.10
C THR A 343 -14.31 -1.98 13.63
N ILE A 344 -13.76 -0.88 14.12
CA ILE A 344 -14.24 -0.32 15.39
C ILE A 344 -15.75 -0.14 15.22
N ARG A 345 -16.53 -0.60 16.22
CA ARG A 345 -17.96 -0.31 16.32
C ARG A 345 -18.09 1.20 16.13
N ARG A 346 -18.72 1.60 15.02
CA ARG A 346 -18.91 3.00 14.60
C ARG A 346 -19.26 3.83 15.84
N PRO A 347 -18.56 4.94 16.15
CA PRO A 347 -19.23 6.02 16.88
C PRO A 347 -20.51 6.32 16.10
N ALA A 348 -21.59 6.67 16.81
CA ALA A 348 -22.92 6.91 16.26
C ALA A 348 -22.84 7.58 14.88
N ALA A 349 -23.66 7.09 13.94
CA ALA A 349 -23.65 7.52 12.54
C ALA A 349 -23.35 9.02 12.44
N PRO A 350 -22.26 9.45 11.74
CA PRO A 350 -22.12 10.85 11.44
C PRO A 350 -23.40 11.30 10.74
N ARG A 351 -23.94 12.45 11.15
CA ARG A 351 -25.18 13.00 10.62
C ARG A 351 -25.17 12.92 9.09
N PRO A 352 -26.29 12.60 8.43
CA PRO A 352 -26.36 12.61 6.98
C PRO A 352 -25.78 13.94 6.48
N SER A 353 -24.84 13.86 5.53
CA SER A 353 -24.37 15.04 4.81
C SER A 353 -25.55 15.70 4.13
N GLU A 354 -25.60 17.03 4.13
CA GLU A 354 -26.63 17.84 3.45
C GLU A 354 -26.58 17.74 1.91
N ILE A 355 -25.82 16.79 1.34
CA ILE A 355 -25.79 16.56 -0.10
C ILE A 355 -27.11 15.91 -0.51
N VAL A 356 -27.95 16.70 -1.18
CA VAL A 356 -29.15 16.22 -1.85
C VAL A 356 -28.73 15.46 -3.10
N THR A 357 -28.97 14.14 -3.12
CA THR A 357 -28.81 13.34 -4.34
C THR A 357 -29.95 13.59 -5.30
N THR A 358 -29.64 13.60 -6.58
CA THR A 358 -30.61 13.63 -7.67
C THR A 358 -30.88 12.22 -8.17
N SER A 359 -32.05 11.98 -8.76
CA SER A 359 -32.36 10.73 -9.46
C SER A 359 -32.71 11.00 -10.92
N GLN A 360 -31.90 11.82 -11.59
CA GLN A 360 -32.15 12.25 -12.97
C GLN A 360 -31.33 11.42 -13.96
N ARG A 361 -31.73 10.16 -14.16
CA ARG A 361 -31.09 9.26 -15.13
C ARG A 361 -31.64 9.45 -16.55
N PRO A 362 -30.81 9.32 -17.59
CA PRO A 362 -31.32 9.22 -18.95
C PRO A 362 -32.24 8.00 -19.07
N ALA A 363 -33.35 8.13 -19.79
CA ALA A 363 -34.13 6.98 -20.19
C ALA A 363 -33.27 6.06 -21.06
N PHE A 364 -33.35 4.75 -20.83
CA PHE A 364 -32.66 3.79 -21.68
C PHE A 364 -33.21 3.87 -23.10
N ARG A 365 -32.34 4.05 -24.09
CA ARG A 365 -32.72 4.03 -25.50
C ARG A 365 -32.16 2.76 -26.13
N PRO A 366 -32.98 1.93 -26.78
CA PRO A 366 -32.47 0.74 -27.48
C PRO A 366 -31.36 1.08 -28.49
N SER A 367 -31.41 2.27 -29.09
CA SER A 367 -30.37 2.78 -29.99
C SER A 367 -29.00 2.94 -29.33
N ASP A 368 -28.91 3.07 -28.00
CA ASP A 368 -27.65 3.19 -27.26
C ASP A 368 -26.80 1.91 -27.38
N ILE A 369 -27.43 0.74 -27.54
CA ILE A 369 -26.72 -0.53 -27.77
C ILE A 369 -25.87 -0.47 -29.05
N PHE A 370 -26.34 0.27 -30.06
CA PHE A 370 -25.72 0.31 -31.38
C PHE A 370 -24.87 1.57 -31.59
N ARG A 371 -25.32 2.71 -31.07
CA ARG A 371 -24.77 4.04 -31.36
C ARG A 371 -23.79 4.57 -30.32
N ALA A 372 -23.80 4.05 -29.08
CA ALA A 372 -22.85 4.50 -28.08
C ALA A 372 -21.40 4.15 -28.49
N PRO A 373 -20.41 5.01 -28.20
CA PRO A 373 -19.01 4.64 -28.34
C PRO A 373 -18.69 3.40 -27.50
N LEU A 374 -17.74 2.58 -27.96
CA LEU A 374 -17.30 1.45 -27.15
C LEU A 374 -16.46 1.94 -25.97
N HIS A 375 -16.76 1.45 -24.77
CA HIS A 375 -16.07 1.79 -23.53
C HIS A 375 -16.11 0.63 -22.54
N ASP A 376 -15.35 0.72 -21.45
CA ASP A 376 -15.53 -0.16 -20.30
C ASP A 376 -16.92 0.05 -19.64
N PHE A 377 -17.29 -0.77 -18.66
CA PHE A 377 -18.55 -0.61 -17.94
C PHE A 377 -18.68 0.81 -17.36
N PRO A 378 -19.68 1.61 -17.79
CA PRO A 378 -19.77 3.04 -17.48
C PRO A 378 -20.40 3.28 -16.10
N ILE A 379 -19.87 2.61 -15.07
CA ILE A 379 -20.35 2.72 -13.68
C ILE A 379 -20.28 4.16 -13.16
N ARG A 380 -19.31 4.94 -13.66
CA ARG A 380 -19.04 6.31 -13.22
C ARG A 380 -20.13 7.29 -13.65
N ASP A 381 -20.89 6.98 -14.70
CA ASP A 381 -22.06 7.77 -15.11
C ASP A 381 -23.07 7.90 -13.95
N GLU A 382 -23.21 6.88 -13.11
CA GLU A 382 -24.11 6.93 -11.95
C GLU A 382 -23.71 8.01 -10.94
N ILE A 383 -22.43 8.39 -10.88
CA ILE A 383 -21.96 9.49 -10.04
C ILE A 383 -22.55 10.80 -10.56
N LEU A 384 -22.45 11.04 -11.87
CA LEU A 384 -23.02 12.21 -12.51
C LEU A 384 -24.55 12.27 -12.29
N TYR A 385 -25.26 11.17 -12.57
CA TYR A 385 -26.73 11.12 -12.45
C TYR A 385 -27.23 11.28 -11.01
N GLN A 386 -26.43 10.86 -10.03
CA GLN A 386 -26.78 10.94 -8.61
C GLN A 386 -26.46 12.30 -7.97
N TYR A 387 -25.47 13.04 -8.49
CA TYR A 387 -24.92 14.18 -7.76
C TYR A 387 -24.90 15.50 -8.56
N LEU A 388 -25.15 15.48 -9.87
CA LEU A 388 -25.25 16.70 -10.67
C LEU A 388 -26.62 16.80 -11.35
N PRO A 389 -27.52 17.71 -10.89
CA PRO A 389 -28.81 17.93 -11.54
C PRO A 389 -28.64 18.62 -12.89
N LEU A 390 -28.83 17.87 -13.98
CA LEU A 390 -28.71 18.35 -15.36
C LEU A 390 -30.07 18.62 -15.98
N SER A 391 -30.22 19.73 -16.71
CA SER A 391 -31.46 20.07 -17.40
C SER A 391 -31.23 20.55 -18.84
N ALA A 392 -32.29 20.51 -19.64
CA ALA A 392 -32.28 20.86 -21.06
C ALA A 392 -31.87 22.31 -21.36
N ASN A 393 -31.86 23.18 -20.34
CA ASN A 393 -31.51 24.59 -20.49
C ASN A 393 -30.05 24.89 -20.14
N MET A 394 -29.27 23.88 -19.73
CA MET A 394 -27.91 24.06 -19.23
C MET A 394 -26.86 23.93 -20.33
N ASP A 395 -25.87 24.81 -20.27
CA ASP A 395 -24.59 24.63 -20.92
C ASP A 395 -23.61 24.00 -19.94
N VAL A 396 -23.01 22.87 -20.33
CA VAL A 396 -22.17 22.07 -19.45
C VAL A 396 -20.77 21.90 -20.04
N LEU A 397 -19.77 21.90 -19.17
CA LEU A 397 -18.39 21.56 -19.50
C LEU A 397 -18.03 20.19 -18.90
N GLU A 398 -17.58 19.26 -19.74
CA GLU A 398 -16.95 18.00 -19.33
C GLU A 398 -15.45 18.09 -19.59
N VAL A 399 -14.64 17.89 -18.56
CA VAL A 399 -13.18 17.82 -18.65
C VAL A 399 -12.75 16.37 -18.55
N GLY A 400 -11.97 15.89 -19.52
CA GLY A 400 -11.53 14.50 -19.65
C GLY A 400 -12.66 13.53 -20.01
N PRO A 401 -13.31 13.70 -21.18
CA PRO A 401 -14.46 12.88 -21.62
C PRO A 401 -14.15 11.40 -21.90
N GLY A 402 -12.87 11.00 -21.94
CA GLY A 402 -12.46 9.63 -22.23
C GLY A 402 -12.98 9.15 -23.59
N SER A 403 -13.77 8.07 -23.60
CA SER A 403 -14.41 7.52 -24.80
C SER A 403 -15.60 8.32 -25.32
N GLY A 404 -16.13 9.27 -24.54
CA GLY A 404 -17.34 10.03 -24.87
C GLY A 404 -18.66 9.28 -24.63
N VAL A 405 -18.66 8.12 -23.96
CA VAL A 405 -19.91 7.40 -23.63
C VAL A 405 -20.82 8.21 -22.72
N THR A 406 -20.26 8.87 -21.72
CA THR A 406 -21.02 9.75 -20.82
C THR A 406 -21.60 10.92 -21.63
N ALA A 407 -20.78 11.61 -22.42
CA ALA A 407 -21.19 12.67 -23.35
C ALA A 407 -22.34 12.24 -24.27
N PHE A 408 -22.25 11.05 -24.87
CA PHE A 408 -23.30 10.46 -25.72
C PHE A 408 -24.66 10.35 -25.04
N ARG A 409 -24.67 10.00 -23.74
CA ARG A 409 -25.91 9.80 -22.98
C ARG A 409 -26.48 11.11 -22.44
N VAL A 410 -25.63 12.08 -22.11
CA VAL A 410 -26.06 13.31 -21.43
C VAL A 410 -26.32 14.46 -22.38
N ALA A 411 -25.61 14.56 -23.51
CA ALA A 411 -25.78 15.68 -24.44
C ALA A 411 -27.24 15.86 -24.90
N PRO A 412 -28.05 14.83 -25.20
CA PRO A 412 -29.45 15.00 -25.60
C PRO A 412 -30.35 15.64 -24.53
N ARG A 413 -29.85 15.85 -23.31
CA ARG A 413 -30.58 16.41 -22.17
C ARG A 413 -30.10 17.80 -21.79
N LEU A 414 -29.23 18.41 -22.59
CA LEU A 414 -28.55 19.66 -22.31
C LEU A 414 -28.77 20.64 -23.48
N ARG A 415 -28.68 21.93 -23.21
CA ARG A 415 -28.68 22.95 -24.27
C ARG A 415 -27.41 22.82 -25.10
N SER A 416 -26.26 22.72 -24.44
CA SER A 416 -25.00 22.39 -25.07
C SER A 416 -24.03 21.69 -24.11
N LEU A 417 -23.15 20.86 -24.64
CA LEU A 417 -22.08 20.20 -23.89
C LEU A 417 -20.74 20.44 -24.58
N THR A 418 -19.80 21.02 -23.85
CA THR A 418 -18.42 21.20 -24.32
C THR A 418 -17.53 20.12 -23.72
N LEU A 419 -16.87 19.36 -24.58
CA LEU A 419 -15.91 18.32 -24.22
C LEU A 419 -14.50 18.89 -24.35
N LEU A 420 -13.77 18.90 -23.23
CA LEU A 420 -12.42 19.41 -23.14
C LEU A 420 -11.45 18.27 -22.81
N ASP A 421 -10.43 18.10 -23.64
CA ASP A 421 -9.35 17.14 -23.41
C ASP A 421 -8.00 17.76 -23.79
N ILE A 422 -6.92 17.35 -23.13
CA ILE A 422 -5.56 17.79 -23.44
C ILE A 422 -5.00 17.04 -24.66
N ALA A 423 -5.47 15.81 -24.91
CA ALA A 423 -4.99 14.96 -26.00
C ALA A 423 -5.73 15.28 -27.31
N ALA A 424 -5.04 15.98 -28.22
CA ALA A 424 -5.59 16.33 -29.54
C ALA A 424 -6.12 15.11 -30.33
N ALA A 425 -5.44 13.96 -30.19
CA ALA A 425 -5.86 12.70 -30.82
C ALA A 425 -7.21 12.21 -30.26
N ASN A 426 -7.45 12.34 -28.95
CA ASN A 426 -8.73 11.99 -28.36
C ASN A 426 -9.84 12.96 -28.79
N VAL A 427 -9.55 14.26 -28.88
CA VAL A 427 -10.50 15.26 -29.36
C VAL A 427 -10.95 14.97 -30.81
N ALA A 428 -10.02 14.59 -31.68
CA ALA A 428 -10.34 14.17 -33.04
C ALA A 428 -11.22 12.90 -33.04
N HIS A 429 -10.86 11.90 -32.25
CA HIS A 429 -11.64 10.67 -32.12
C HIS A 429 -13.07 10.92 -31.64
N LEU A 430 -13.27 11.79 -30.65
CA LEU A 430 -14.58 12.15 -30.12
C LEU A 430 -15.44 12.88 -31.15
N ARG A 431 -14.83 13.74 -31.98
CA ARG A 431 -15.53 14.43 -33.06
C ARG A 431 -16.10 13.44 -34.07
N ASP A 432 -15.34 12.40 -34.41
CA ASP A 432 -15.80 11.34 -35.31
C ASP A 432 -16.85 10.45 -34.62
N ALA A 433 -16.57 9.99 -33.40
CA ALA A 433 -17.42 9.06 -32.67
C ALA A 433 -18.79 9.66 -32.29
N LEU A 434 -18.86 10.98 -32.12
CA LEU A 434 -20.06 11.69 -31.67
C LEU A 434 -20.62 12.67 -32.71
N ALA A 435 -20.23 12.56 -34.00
CA ALA A 435 -20.61 13.46 -35.08
C ALA A 435 -22.14 13.67 -35.23
N GLY A 436 -22.96 12.71 -34.80
CA GLY A 436 -24.42 12.77 -34.85
C GLY A 436 -25.09 13.62 -33.76
N GLN A 437 -24.34 14.33 -32.92
CA GLN A 437 -24.89 15.13 -31.81
C GLN A 437 -24.64 16.64 -32.01
N PRO A 438 -25.65 17.40 -32.45
CA PRO A 438 -25.46 18.77 -32.92
C PRO A 438 -25.12 19.78 -31.82
N ASN A 439 -25.34 19.42 -30.55
CA ASN A 439 -25.11 20.31 -29.41
C ASN A 439 -23.78 20.03 -28.67
N LEU A 440 -22.89 19.23 -29.27
CA LEU A 440 -21.54 19.01 -28.78
C LEU A 440 -20.55 20.03 -29.35
N ARG A 441 -19.64 20.50 -28.48
CA ARG A 441 -18.44 21.25 -28.88
C ARG A 441 -17.22 20.50 -28.38
N PHE A 442 -16.18 20.42 -29.20
CA PHE A 442 -14.94 19.71 -28.88
C PHE A 442 -13.79 20.72 -28.79
N VAL A 443 -13.04 20.71 -27.70
CA VAL A 443 -11.94 21.64 -27.43
C VAL A 443 -10.71 20.87 -26.99
N CYS A 444 -9.58 21.13 -27.65
CA CYS A 444 -8.27 20.65 -27.22
C CYS A 444 -7.59 21.76 -26.41
N ALA A 445 -7.49 21.57 -25.09
CA ALA A 445 -6.89 22.54 -24.19
C ALA A 445 -6.40 21.87 -22.91
N ASP A 446 -5.37 22.44 -22.29
CA ASP A 446 -4.93 22.05 -20.96
C ASP A 446 -5.70 22.86 -19.91
N VAL A 447 -6.50 22.17 -19.10
CA VAL A 447 -7.31 22.79 -18.03
C VAL A 447 -6.46 23.44 -16.93
N CYS A 448 -5.15 23.17 -16.87
CA CYS A 448 -4.21 23.80 -15.96
C CYS A 448 -3.55 25.06 -16.54
N GLN A 449 -3.81 25.44 -17.79
CA GLN A 449 -3.25 26.67 -18.38
C GLN A 449 -4.11 27.90 -18.10
N PRO A 450 -3.54 29.03 -17.68
CA PRO A 450 -4.28 30.29 -17.57
C PRO A 450 -4.94 30.73 -18.90
N GLY A 451 -6.02 31.50 -18.82
CA GLY A 451 -6.73 32.01 -19.99
C GLY A 451 -7.70 31.02 -20.63
N LEU A 452 -8.10 29.98 -19.88
CA LEU A 452 -9.04 28.97 -20.37
C LEU A 452 -10.39 29.58 -20.79
N GLY A 453 -10.91 30.56 -20.06
CA GLY A 453 -12.17 31.21 -20.40
C GLY A 453 -12.12 31.92 -21.75
N ALA A 454 -11.00 32.53 -22.11
CA ALA A 454 -10.79 33.14 -23.43
C ALA A 454 -10.78 32.07 -24.55
N GLN A 455 -10.13 30.92 -24.33
CA GLN A 455 -10.12 29.82 -25.30
C GLN A 455 -11.52 29.21 -25.50
N LEU A 456 -12.30 29.07 -24.42
CA LEU A 456 -13.67 28.56 -24.51
C LEU A 456 -14.65 29.61 -25.06
N GLY A 457 -14.40 30.90 -24.81
CA GLY A 457 -15.21 32.02 -25.30
C GLY A 457 -16.63 32.05 -24.73
N ARG A 458 -16.90 31.33 -23.63
CA ARG A 458 -18.22 31.25 -22.99
C ARG A 458 -18.14 30.75 -21.54
N THR A 459 -19.24 30.91 -20.81
CA THR A 459 -19.43 30.37 -19.45
C THR A 459 -20.51 29.30 -19.38
N PHE A 460 -20.44 28.45 -18.36
CA PHE A 460 -21.25 27.22 -18.18
C PHE A 460 -22.10 27.25 -16.91
N ASP A 461 -23.25 26.58 -16.94
CA ASP A 461 -24.13 26.37 -15.78
C ASP A 461 -23.59 25.28 -14.85
N ALA A 462 -22.86 24.32 -15.43
CA ALA A 462 -22.17 23.28 -14.68
C ALA A 462 -20.88 22.84 -15.37
N ALA A 463 -19.92 22.38 -14.59
CA ALA A 463 -18.69 21.77 -15.04
C ALA A 463 -18.43 20.49 -14.24
N TYR A 464 -17.94 19.44 -14.87
CA TYR A 464 -17.55 18.23 -14.16
C TYR A 464 -16.29 17.56 -14.71
N ALA A 465 -15.62 16.85 -13.81
CA ALA A 465 -14.47 16.00 -14.11
C ALA A 465 -14.51 14.74 -13.23
N ILE A 466 -14.38 13.57 -13.83
CA ILE A 466 -14.47 12.27 -13.16
C ILE A 466 -13.18 11.50 -13.46
N GLU A 467 -12.37 11.28 -12.43
CA GLU A 467 -11.03 10.68 -12.50
C GLU A 467 -10.09 11.38 -13.49
N VAL A 468 -10.02 12.70 -13.32
CA VAL A 468 -9.11 13.58 -14.06
C VAL A 468 -8.31 14.43 -13.09
N PHE A 469 -8.95 14.95 -12.04
CA PHE A 469 -8.36 15.91 -11.12
C PHE A 469 -7.09 15.38 -10.41
N GLU A 470 -7.02 14.09 -10.13
CA GLU A 470 -5.85 13.42 -9.55
C GLU A 470 -4.65 13.38 -10.52
N LEU A 471 -4.89 13.49 -11.83
CA LEU A 471 -3.85 13.44 -12.87
C LEU A 471 -3.27 14.83 -13.17
N LEU A 472 -3.91 15.90 -12.68
CA LEU A 472 -3.53 17.26 -13.00
C LEU A 472 -2.34 17.74 -12.16
N PRO A 473 -1.31 18.38 -12.74
CA PRO A 473 -0.12 18.82 -12.02
C PRO A 473 -0.31 20.10 -11.20
N ASP A 474 -1.28 20.96 -11.57
CA ASP A 474 -1.60 22.20 -10.87
C ASP A 474 -3.10 22.26 -10.49
N PRO A 475 -3.47 21.71 -9.32
CA PRO A 475 -4.85 21.71 -8.88
C PRO A 475 -5.38 23.11 -8.55
N GLU A 476 -4.52 24.07 -8.18
CA GLU A 476 -4.95 25.42 -7.84
C GLU A 476 -5.36 26.18 -9.10
N GLN A 477 -4.51 26.15 -10.13
CA GLN A 477 -4.83 26.78 -11.41
C GLN A 477 -6.03 26.10 -12.10
N CYS A 478 -6.13 24.78 -12.02
CA CYS A 478 -7.30 24.05 -12.49
C CYS A 478 -8.60 24.54 -11.82
N LEU A 479 -8.61 24.67 -10.49
CA LEU A 479 -9.78 25.18 -9.77
C LEU A 479 -10.09 26.64 -10.13
N ARG A 480 -9.07 27.50 -10.29
CA ARG A 480 -9.25 28.88 -10.78
C ARG A 480 -9.92 28.90 -12.15
N ASN A 481 -9.47 28.07 -13.08
CA ASN A 481 -10.04 27.96 -14.41
C ASN A 481 -11.49 27.44 -14.36
N PHE A 482 -11.79 26.45 -13.52
CA PHE A 482 -13.18 26.01 -13.32
C PHE A 482 -14.07 27.14 -12.80
N ALA A 483 -13.59 27.92 -11.82
CA ALA A 483 -14.32 29.07 -11.33
C ALA A 483 -14.50 30.12 -12.43
N GLU A 484 -13.46 30.45 -13.20
CA GLU A 484 -13.52 31.41 -14.30
C GLU A 484 -14.62 31.09 -15.32
N VAL A 485 -14.71 29.82 -15.73
CA VAL A 485 -15.62 29.37 -16.80
C VAL A 485 -17.04 29.06 -16.32
N LEU A 486 -17.29 28.95 -15.01
CA LEU A 486 -18.64 28.75 -14.47
C LEU A 486 -19.39 30.08 -14.36
N ARG A 487 -20.69 30.14 -14.61
CA ARG A 487 -21.49 31.33 -14.29
C ARG A 487 -21.54 31.56 -12.77
N PRO A 488 -21.83 32.78 -12.28
CA PRO A 488 -22.24 32.95 -10.88
C PRO A 488 -23.41 32.02 -10.54
N GLY A 489 -23.29 31.25 -9.46
CA GLY A 489 -24.22 30.18 -9.08
C GLY A 489 -23.99 28.84 -9.81
N GLY A 490 -23.02 28.78 -10.73
CA GLY A 490 -22.66 27.59 -11.50
C GLY A 490 -22.08 26.49 -10.63
N ARG A 491 -22.29 25.23 -11.03
CA ARG A 491 -21.96 24.05 -10.20
C ARG A 491 -20.74 23.30 -10.73
N LEU A 492 -19.85 22.92 -9.83
CA LEU A 492 -18.71 22.05 -10.10
C LEU A 492 -18.92 20.68 -9.44
N LEU A 493 -18.72 19.60 -10.20
CA LEU A 493 -18.57 18.24 -9.68
C LEU A 493 -17.17 17.71 -10.02
N LEU A 494 -16.36 17.43 -9.00
CA LEU A 494 -15.14 16.66 -9.16
C LEU A 494 -15.30 15.32 -8.47
N GLN A 495 -15.03 14.23 -9.17
CA GLN A 495 -14.87 12.93 -8.53
C GLN A 495 -13.47 12.42 -8.84
N PHE A 496 -12.72 12.04 -7.81
CA PHE A 496 -11.37 11.52 -8.00
C PHE A 496 -10.94 10.57 -6.87
N PRO A 497 -10.10 9.58 -7.18
CA PRO A 497 -9.42 8.74 -6.21
C PRO A 497 -8.33 9.54 -5.48
N ASN A 498 -8.58 9.94 -4.22
CA ASN A 498 -7.62 10.71 -3.42
C ASN A 498 -6.63 9.79 -2.68
N TYR A 499 -5.70 9.22 -3.44
CA TYR A 499 -4.65 8.34 -2.90
C TYR A 499 -3.27 8.93 -3.19
N PRO A 500 -2.29 8.73 -2.31
CA PRO A 500 -0.92 9.15 -2.58
C PRO A 500 -0.33 8.36 -3.76
N PRO A 501 0.73 8.86 -4.42
CA PRO A 501 1.33 8.21 -5.60
C PRO A 501 1.86 6.78 -5.37
N SER A 502 1.92 6.31 -4.12
CA SER A 502 2.24 4.92 -3.79
C SER A 502 1.07 3.94 -4.01
N LEU A 503 -0.15 4.44 -4.20
CA LEU A 503 -1.38 3.64 -4.30
C LEU A 503 -2.19 3.94 -5.57
N SER A 504 -1.95 5.08 -6.23
CA SER A 504 -2.59 5.49 -7.46
C SER A 504 -1.57 6.22 -8.35
N PRO A 505 -1.64 6.12 -9.69
CA PRO A 505 -0.78 6.90 -10.60
C PRO A 505 -1.05 8.41 -10.57
N GLY A 506 -2.10 8.87 -9.89
CA GLY A 506 -2.41 10.30 -9.73
C GLY A 506 -1.28 11.10 -9.05
N MET A 507 -0.96 12.25 -9.63
CA MET A 507 0.03 13.21 -9.14
C MET A 507 -0.53 14.10 -8.02
N THR A 508 -1.83 14.43 -8.09
CA THR A 508 -2.52 15.30 -7.14
C THR A 508 -3.28 14.50 -6.08
N HIS A 509 -3.05 14.83 -4.81
CA HIS A 509 -3.78 14.29 -3.67
C HIS A 509 -3.76 15.27 -2.50
N PHE A 510 -4.82 15.26 -1.70
CA PHE A 510 -4.99 16.13 -0.55
C PHE A 510 -4.95 15.30 0.72
N ARG A 511 -4.21 15.78 1.73
CA ARG A 511 -4.20 15.11 3.03
C ARG A 511 -5.39 15.53 3.86
N THR A 512 -5.76 16.80 3.77
CA THR A 512 -6.80 17.40 4.62
C THR A 512 -7.92 18.04 3.82
N LYS A 513 -9.15 17.98 4.34
CA LYS A 513 -10.32 18.67 3.79
C LYS A 513 -10.10 20.19 3.81
N ALA A 514 -9.45 20.70 4.85
CA ALA A 514 -9.10 22.12 4.97
C ALA A 514 -8.15 22.59 3.86
N GLU A 515 -7.17 21.77 3.45
CA GLU A 515 -6.26 22.07 2.33
C GLU A 515 -7.03 22.24 1.02
N LEU A 516 -7.85 21.25 0.66
CA LEU A 516 -8.71 21.30 -0.52
C LEU A 516 -9.70 22.47 -0.44
N GLY A 517 -10.28 22.71 0.74
CA GLY A 517 -11.18 23.84 0.99
C GLY A 517 -10.53 25.20 0.77
N ARG A 518 -9.27 25.39 1.18
CA ARG A 518 -8.53 26.64 0.93
C ARG A 518 -8.31 26.88 -0.57
N LEU A 519 -8.04 25.83 -1.35
CA LEU A 519 -7.88 25.97 -2.80
C LEU A 519 -9.20 26.33 -3.48
N LEU A 520 -10.30 25.68 -3.09
CA LEU A 520 -11.65 26.02 -3.57
C LEU A 520 -12.02 27.47 -3.23
N GLN A 521 -11.73 27.90 -2.00
CA GLN A 521 -11.97 29.28 -1.57
C GLN A 521 -11.15 30.27 -2.39
N ARG A 522 -9.83 30.05 -2.55
CA ARG A 522 -8.94 30.92 -3.34
C ARG A 522 -9.31 30.96 -4.82
N ALA A 523 -9.83 29.86 -5.35
CA ALA A 523 -10.33 29.80 -6.71
C ALA A 523 -11.63 30.60 -6.91
N GLY A 524 -12.34 30.95 -5.83
CA GLY A 524 -13.56 31.76 -5.89
C GLY A 524 -14.86 30.96 -5.81
N PHE A 525 -14.84 29.74 -5.26
CA PHE A 525 -16.06 29.01 -4.92
C PHE A 525 -16.64 29.52 -3.59
N ALA A 526 -17.93 29.85 -3.58
CA ALA A 526 -18.63 30.36 -2.40
C ALA A 526 -19.08 29.24 -1.45
N GLN A 527 -19.41 28.06 -1.97
CA GLN A 527 -19.90 26.92 -1.19
C GLN A 527 -19.32 25.62 -1.73
N TRP A 528 -18.97 24.68 -0.85
CA TRP A 528 -18.56 23.34 -1.27
C TRP A 528 -18.85 22.27 -0.23
N ASN A 529 -19.10 21.06 -0.74
CA ASN A 529 -19.21 19.83 0.03
C ASN A 529 -18.17 18.83 -0.47
N VAL A 530 -17.46 18.20 0.47
CA VAL A 530 -16.53 17.10 0.20
C VAL A 530 -17.07 15.87 0.92
N CYS A 531 -17.25 14.77 0.19
CA CYS A 531 -17.71 13.49 0.72
C CYS A 531 -16.88 12.34 0.18
N SER A 532 -16.90 11.22 0.90
CA SER A 532 -16.35 9.96 0.41
C SER A 532 -17.43 9.17 -0.30
N LEU A 533 -17.13 8.73 -1.51
CA LEU A 533 -18.01 7.97 -2.37
C LEU A 533 -17.65 6.48 -2.32
N ARG A 534 -18.66 5.62 -2.24
CA ARG A 534 -18.50 4.17 -2.29
C ARG A 534 -19.70 3.53 -2.97
N LEU A 535 -19.48 2.36 -3.58
CA LEU A 535 -20.60 1.55 -4.05
C LEU A 535 -21.40 1.04 -2.84
N ARG A 536 -22.73 1.01 -2.97
CA ARG A 536 -23.57 0.33 -1.99
C ARG A 536 -23.24 -1.17 -1.96
N PRO A 537 -23.42 -1.86 -0.83
CA PRO A 537 -23.03 -3.27 -0.71
C PRO A 537 -23.56 -4.18 -1.84
N HIS A 538 -24.81 -4.00 -2.25
CA HIS A 538 -25.43 -4.72 -3.36
C HIS A 538 -24.76 -4.42 -4.71
N ALA A 539 -24.67 -3.13 -5.07
CA ALA A 539 -24.02 -2.66 -6.28
C ALA A 539 -22.54 -3.07 -6.35
N TRP A 540 -21.83 -2.96 -5.22
CA TRP A 540 -20.44 -3.38 -5.06
C TRP A 540 -20.29 -4.86 -5.34
N PHE A 541 -21.15 -5.71 -4.76
CA PHE A 541 -21.09 -7.15 -4.98
C PHE A 541 -21.24 -7.52 -6.46
N LEU A 542 -22.25 -6.96 -7.13
CA LEU A 542 -22.46 -7.21 -8.57
C LEU A 542 -21.29 -6.72 -9.42
N TYR A 543 -20.82 -5.48 -9.19
CA TYR A 543 -19.69 -4.91 -9.92
C TYR A 543 -18.39 -5.68 -9.72
N GLU A 544 -18.08 -6.02 -8.47
CA GLU A 544 -16.88 -6.76 -8.09
C GLU A 544 -16.82 -8.14 -8.76
N HIS A 545 -17.95 -8.86 -8.76
CA HIS A 545 -18.00 -10.24 -9.25
C HIS A 545 -18.25 -10.38 -10.75
N LEU A 546 -19.05 -9.49 -11.35
CA LEU A 546 -19.46 -9.60 -12.75
C LEU A 546 -18.63 -8.72 -13.70
N HIS A 547 -17.80 -7.81 -13.18
CA HIS A 547 -16.97 -6.91 -14.00
C HIS A 547 -15.50 -6.89 -13.55
N GLU A 548 -15.23 -6.44 -12.33
CA GLU A 548 -13.86 -6.17 -11.87
C GLU A 548 -12.98 -7.42 -11.74
N ARG A 549 -13.49 -8.52 -11.19
CA ARG A 549 -12.75 -9.79 -11.09
C ARG A 549 -12.41 -10.39 -12.46
N PRO A 550 -13.36 -10.54 -13.40
CA PRO A 550 -13.05 -10.96 -14.77
C PRO A 550 -11.98 -10.09 -15.42
N ILE A 551 -12.11 -8.76 -15.31
CA ILE A 551 -11.14 -7.82 -15.90
C ILE A 551 -9.77 -7.92 -15.22
N ARG A 552 -9.70 -8.08 -13.91
CA ARG A 552 -8.41 -8.29 -13.22
C ARG A 552 -7.75 -9.60 -13.62
N ALA A 553 -8.51 -10.67 -13.83
CA ALA A 553 -7.97 -11.93 -14.36
C ALA A 553 -7.41 -11.73 -15.78
N TYR A 554 -8.16 -11.06 -16.66
CA TYR A 554 -7.71 -10.69 -18.00
C TYR A 554 -6.46 -9.80 -17.99
N ARG A 555 -6.45 -8.75 -17.16
CA ARG A 555 -5.30 -7.83 -17.00
C ARG A 555 -4.08 -8.55 -16.44
N ARG A 556 -4.21 -9.45 -15.46
CA ARG A 556 -3.08 -10.25 -14.95
C ARG A 556 -2.47 -11.13 -16.03
N HIS A 557 -3.31 -11.76 -16.85
CA HIS A 557 -2.85 -12.53 -17.99
C HIS A 557 -2.04 -11.67 -18.97
N ARG A 558 -2.48 -10.43 -19.24
CA ARG A 558 -1.77 -9.46 -20.11
C ARG A 558 -0.54 -8.81 -19.49
N SER A 559 -0.55 -8.52 -18.19
CA SER A 559 0.52 -7.77 -17.50
C SER A 559 1.85 -8.53 -17.41
N ARG A 560 1.85 -9.84 -17.74
CA ARG A 560 3.07 -10.63 -17.98
C ARG A 560 3.98 -10.04 -19.07
N ASN A 561 3.49 -9.07 -19.85
CA ASN A 561 4.20 -8.44 -20.97
C ASN A 561 4.75 -7.03 -20.67
N GLY A 562 4.73 -6.57 -19.41
CA GLY A 562 5.54 -5.41 -18.99
C GLY A 562 5.11 -4.01 -19.46
N HIS A 563 3.82 -3.75 -19.67
CA HIS A 563 3.34 -2.40 -20.03
C HIS A 563 2.98 -1.55 -18.80
N ASP A 564 3.47 -0.31 -18.77
CA ASP A 564 3.11 0.71 -17.78
C ASP A 564 1.64 1.14 -17.87
N ARG A 565 1.11 1.73 -16.79
CA ARG A 565 -0.25 2.29 -16.79
C ARG A 565 -0.25 3.68 -17.46
N PRO A 566 -1.09 3.90 -18.48
CA PRO A 566 -1.15 5.15 -19.25
C PRO A 566 -1.68 6.30 -18.40
N LEU A 567 -1.15 7.51 -18.61
CA LEU A 567 -1.57 8.74 -17.91
C LEU A 567 -2.59 9.57 -18.70
N ILE A 568 -2.61 9.41 -20.02
CA ILE A 568 -3.58 10.01 -20.94
C ILE A 568 -4.38 8.91 -21.64
N TYR A 569 -5.61 9.23 -22.05
CA TYR A 569 -6.56 8.21 -22.52
C TYR A 569 -6.12 7.53 -23.83
N ASP A 570 -5.44 8.24 -24.71
CA ASP A 570 -4.96 7.75 -26.01
C ASP A 570 -3.80 6.74 -25.90
N GLU A 571 -3.06 6.76 -24.80
CA GLU A 571 -2.10 5.70 -24.45
C GLU A 571 -2.79 4.43 -23.90
N SER A 572 -4.10 4.48 -23.65
CA SER A 572 -4.81 3.33 -23.11
C SER A 572 -4.95 2.19 -24.10
N TRP A 573 -4.85 0.96 -23.59
CA TRP A 573 -5.08 -0.22 -24.42
C TRP A 573 -6.48 -0.19 -25.05
N ALA A 574 -7.47 0.33 -24.33
CA ALA A 574 -8.82 0.49 -24.83
C ALA A 574 -8.89 1.43 -26.04
N PHE A 575 -8.16 2.54 -26.02
CA PHE A 575 -8.06 3.45 -27.16
C PHE A 575 -7.28 2.83 -28.32
N GLN A 576 -6.08 2.32 -28.05
CA GLN A 576 -5.18 1.77 -29.08
C GLN A 576 -5.74 0.52 -29.80
N HIS A 577 -6.56 -0.27 -29.10
CA HIS A 577 -7.04 -1.57 -29.59
C HIS A 577 -8.57 -1.66 -29.65
N GLY A 578 -9.30 -0.57 -29.43
CA GLY A 578 -10.76 -0.54 -29.36
C GLY A 578 -11.44 -1.17 -30.58
N ARG A 579 -10.85 -1.00 -31.78
CA ARG A 579 -11.33 -1.62 -33.03
C ARG A 579 -11.41 -3.15 -32.97
N ARG A 580 -10.58 -3.82 -32.16
CA ARG A 580 -10.60 -5.29 -31.99
C ARG A 580 -11.82 -5.76 -31.20
N LEU A 581 -12.42 -4.88 -30.42
CA LEU A 581 -13.59 -5.18 -29.59
C LEU A 581 -14.90 -4.77 -30.26
N GLU A 582 -14.85 -4.04 -31.38
CA GLU A 582 -16.04 -3.60 -32.14
C GLU A 582 -17.00 -4.76 -32.50
N PRO A 583 -16.54 -5.96 -32.90
CA PRO A 583 -17.44 -7.09 -33.15
C PRO A 583 -18.25 -7.55 -31.92
N PHE A 584 -17.75 -7.29 -30.71
CA PHE A 584 -18.39 -7.68 -29.44
C PHE A 584 -19.24 -6.57 -28.84
N LYS A 585 -19.28 -5.38 -29.47
CA LYS A 585 -19.93 -4.17 -28.96
C LYS A 585 -21.37 -4.40 -28.51
N TYR A 586 -22.18 -5.10 -29.32
CA TYR A 586 -23.59 -5.33 -29.00
C TYR A 586 -23.79 -6.23 -27.79
N ALA A 587 -23.02 -7.32 -27.71
CA ALA A 587 -23.06 -8.24 -26.57
C ALA A 587 -22.63 -7.51 -25.29
N LEU A 588 -21.56 -6.72 -25.37
CA LEU A 588 -21.05 -5.96 -24.25
C LEU A 588 -22.01 -4.86 -23.78
N HIS A 589 -22.56 -4.04 -24.69
CA HIS A 589 -23.57 -3.04 -24.35
C HIS A 589 -24.82 -3.65 -23.72
N THR A 590 -25.27 -4.79 -24.22
CA THR A 590 -26.40 -5.53 -23.62
C THR A 590 -26.06 -6.00 -22.20
N ALA A 591 -24.88 -6.58 -22.00
CA ALA A 591 -24.42 -7.01 -20.68
C ALA A 591 -24.27 -5.84 -19.70
N TRP A 592 -23.72 -4.71 -20.15
CA TRP A 592 -23.58 -3.50 -19.33
C TRP A 592 -24.94 -2.86 -19.02
N ALA A 593 -25.91 -2.89 -19.93
CA ALA A 593 -27.27 -2.44 -19.67
C ALA A 593 -27.95 -3.29 -18.59
N ALA A 594 -27.84 -4.62 -18.69
CA ALA A 594 -28.37 -5.56 -17.70
C ALA A 594 -27.69 -5.39 -16.32
N LEU A 595 -26.36 -5.29 -16.28
CA LEU A 595 -25.61 -5.08 -15.05
C LEU A 595 -25.95 -3.74 -14.40
N SER A 596 -26.08 -2.67 -15.19
CA SER A 596 -26.51 -1.36 -14.69
C SER A 596 -27.90 -1.41 -14.08
N ALA A 597 -28.85 -2.08 -14.75
CA ALA A 597 -30.20 -2.25 -14.23
C ALA A 597 -30.21 -3.05 -12.92
N ALA A 598 -29.46 -4.15 -12.86
CA ALA A 598 -29.33 -4.96 -11.66
C ALA A 598 -28.72 -4.16 -10.50
N MET A 599 -27.63 -3.42 -10.72
CA MET A 599 -26.98 -2.62 -9.67
C MET A 599 -27.88 -1.55 -9.04
N ARG A 600 -28.89 -1.07 -9.76
CA ARG A 600 -29.87 -0.07 -9.30
C ARG A 600 -31.01 -0.67 -8.47
N VAL A 601 -31.12 -1.99 -8.40
CA VAL A 601 -32.16 -2.65 -7.59
C VAL A 601 -31.98 -2.22 -6.12
N GLY A 602 -33.05 -1.70 -5.54
CA GLY A 602 -33.07 -1.22 -4.16
C GLY A 602 -32.50 0.19 -3.96
N GLY A 603 -32.28 1.00 -5.01
CA GLY A 603 -32.04 2.45 -4.89
C GLY A 603 -30.79 2.97 -5.65
N PRO A 604 -30.17 4.08 -5.20
CA PRO A 604 -28.95 4.62 -5.82
C PRO A 604 -27.83 3.57 -5.90
N VAL A 605 -26.87 3.73 -6.81
CA VAL A 605 -25.72 2.80 -6.96
C VAL A 605 -24.61 3.15 -5.98
N PHE A 606 -24.34 4.44 -5.81
CA PHE A 606 -23.35 4.94 -4.86
C PHE A 606 -23.97 5.45 -3.58
N ASP A 607 -23.34 5.12 -2.46
CA ASP A 607 -23.49 5.83 -1.19
C ASP A 607 -22.44 6.93 -1.11
N HIS A 608 -22.78 8.02 -0.43
CA HIS A 608 -21.81 9.00 0.03
C HIS A 608 -21.82 9.08 1.55
N THR A 609 -20.68 9.46 2.12
CA THR A 609 -20.53 9.68 3.56
C THR A 609 -19.78 10.98 3.80
N ALA A 610 -20.25 11.77 4.76
CA ALA A 610 -19.53 12.93 5.25
C ALA A 610 -18.12 12.51 5.69
N VAL A 611 -17.14 13.31 5.31
CA VAL A 611 -15.74 13.12 5.71
C VAL A 611 -15.34 14.19 6.73
N GLY A 612 -14.54 13.77 7.71
CA GLY A 612 -13.82 14.67 8.60
C GLY A 612 -12.66 15.35 7.85
N ASP A 613 -11.73 15.93 8.60
CA ASP A 613 -10.61 16.61 7.98
C ASP A 613 -9.63 15.65 7.28
N ASP A 614 -9.47 14.40 7.76
CA ASP A 614 -8.68 13.39 7.05
C ASP A 614 -9.45 12.77 5.87
N ILE A 615 -9.01 13.14 4.66
CA ILE A 615 -9.62 12.74 3.40
C ILE A 615 -8.71 11.84 2.55
N LEU A 616 -7.52 11.47 3.04
CA LEU A 616 -6.58 10.65 2.30
C LEU A 616 -7.05 9.18 2.21
N ASN A 617 -6.72 8.52 1.10
CA ASN A 617 -7.11 7.14 0.77
C ASN A 617 -8.61 6.93 0.64
N ARG A 618 -9.31 7.92 0.08
CA ARG A 618 -10.75 7.88 -0.15
C ARG A 618 -11.03 8.23 -1.60
N ASN A 619 -12.05 7.60 -2.18
CA ASN A 619 -12.66 8.14 -3.39
C ASN A 619 -13.49 9.34 -2.97
N LEU A 620 -13.12 10.53 -3.44
CA LEU A 620 -13.77 11.77 -3.05
C LEU A 620 -14.72 12.24 -4.14
N ILE A 621 -15.81 12.85 -3.70
CA ILE A 621 -16.65 13.70 -4.52
C ILE A 621 -16.65 15.10 -3.91
N VAL A 622 -16.41 16.11 -4.75
CA VAL A 622 -16.45 17.53 -4.42
C VAL A 622 -17.59 18.14 -5.21
N LEU A 623 -18.55 18.74 -4.51
CA LEU A 623 -19.64 19.50 -5.09
C LEU A 623 -19.46 20.95 -4.66
N ALA A 624 -19.14 21.84 -5.60
CA ALA A 624 -18.91 23.26 -5.32
C ALA A 624 -19.83 24.16 -6.13
N ARG A 625 -20.06 25.38 -5.64
CA ARG A 625 -20.78 26.45 -6.32
C ARG A 625 -19.91 27.69 -6.41
N ARG A 626 -19.74 28.23 -7.62
CA ARG A 626 -19.18 29.56 -7.85
C ARG A 626 -20.20 30.57 -7.33
#